data_AF-A0A962Z9C6-F1
#
_entry.id   AF-A0A962Z9C6-F1
#
_cell.length_a   1.000
_cell.length_b   1.000
_cell.length_c   1.000
_cell.angle_alpha   90.00
_cell.angle_beta   90.00
_cell.angle_gamma   90.00
#
_symmetry.space_group_name_H-M   'P 1'
#
loop_
_entity.id
_entity.type
_entity.pdbx_description
1 polymer ?
#
loop_
_entity_poly.entity_id
_entity_poly.type
_entity_poly.pdbx_seq_one_letter_code
_entity_poly.pdbx_strand_id
1 'polypeptide(L)' 'HLSESDRGTPGEGTCDWDEIYATLAAIGFKGGLAMESFINMPPEIGFGLAVWRPVAESHDEVMSKGLPFLRNKAKQYRLI' A
#
# COMPACT_ATOMS: atom_id res chain seq x y z
N HIS A 1 -5.06 1.07 6.87
CA HIS A 1 -3.80 0.63 6.22
C HIS A 1 -3.91 0.90 4.74
N LEU A 2 -2.78 1.10 4.06
CA LEU A 2 -2.68 1.27 2.61
C LEU A 2 -1.95 0.05 2.07
N SER A 3 -2.70 -0.86 1.46
CA SER A 3 -2.21 -2.12 0.91
C SER A 3 -2.78 -2.30 -0.48
N GLU A 4 -1.93 -2.73 -1.43
CA GLU A 4 -2.36 -2.98 -2.81
C GLU A 4 -3.29 -4.19 -2.88
N SER A 5 -4.02 -4.33 -3.99
CA SER A 5 -4.99 -5.38 -4.26
C SER A 5 -4.48 -6.79 -3.97
N ASP A 6 -3.19 -7.02 -4.16
CA ASP A 6 -2.52 -8.31 -3.95
C ASP A 6 -1.46 -8.29 -2.85
N ARG A 7 -1.45 -7.24 -2.01
CA ARG A 7 -0.46 -7.00 -0.94
C ARG A 7 0.96 -6.73 -1.43
N GLY A 8 1.15 -6.53 -2.73
CA GLY A 8 2.42 -6.22 -3.37
C GLY A 8 2.86 -4.77 -3.20
N THR A 9 3.53 -4.24 -4.21
CA THR A 9 3.98 -2.84 -4.27
C THR A 9 2.78 -1.91 -4.56
N PRO A 10 2.44 -0.96 -3.67
CA PRO A 10 1.38 0.02 -3.94
C PRO A 10 1.60 0.78 -5.24
N GLY A 11 0.54 0.84 -6.07
CA GLY A 11 0.55 1.49 -7.38
C GLY A 11 0.77 0.54 -8.57
N GLU A 12 1.09 -0.73 -8.33
CA GLU A 12 1.34 -1.75 -9.36
C GLU A 12 0.18 -2.76 -9.48
N GLY A 13 -0.88 -2.59 -8.69
CA GLY A 13 -2.08 -3.46 -8.70
C GLY A 13 -3.31 -2.76 -9.26
N THR A 14 -4.47 -3.11 -8.70
CA THR A 14 -5.78 -2.65 -9.19
C THR A 14 -6.57 -1.85 -8.18
N CYS A 15 -6.00 -1.45 -7.04
CA CYS A 15 -6.66 -0.51 -6.13
C CYS A 15 -6.88 0.85 -6.82
N ASP A 16 -8.10 1.40 -6.71
CA ASP A 16 -8.38 2.77 -7.16
C ASP A 16 -7.90 3.76 -6.10
N TRP A 17 -6.60 4.08 -6.16
CA TRP A 17 -5.97 5.00 -5.23
C TRP A 17 -6.51 6.43 -5.34
N ASP A 18 -7.00 6.86 -6.50
CA ASP A 18 -7.53 8.21 -6.65
C ASP A 18 -8.89 8.34 -5.96
N GLU A 19 -9.77 7.34 -6.09
CA GLU A 19 -11.04 7.30 -5.35
C GLU A 19 -10.83 7.23 -3.83
N ILE A 20 -9.90 6.37 -3.37
CA ILE A 20 -9.58 6.21 -1.95
C ILE A 20 -9.11 7.54 -1.36
N TYR A 21 -8.12 8.20 -1.99
CA TYR A 21 -7.55 9.43 -1.47
C TYR A 21 -8.51 10.63 -1.59
N ALA A 22 -9.30 10.70 -2.67
CA ALA A 22 -10.36 11.69 -2.80
C ALA A 22 -11.39 11.56 -1.67
N THR A 23 -11.78 10.34 -1.32
CA THR A 23 -12.74 10.06 -0.25
C THR A 23 -12.18 10.46 1.11
N LEU A 24 -10.92 10.10 1.41
CA LEU A 24 -10.25 10.51 2.66
C LEU A 24 -10.19 12.03 2.81
N ALA A 25 -9.92 12.76 1.72
CA ALA A 25 -9.93 14.21 1.72
C ALA A 25 -11.34 14.78 1.91
N ALA A 26 -12.34 14.21 1.23
CA ALA A 26 -13.74 14.65 1.29
C ALA A 26 -14.33 14.55 2.70
N ILE A 27 -13.97 13.51 3.46
CA ILE A 27 -14.41 13.36 4.86
C ILE A 27 -13.52 14.11 5.86
N GLY A 28 -12.48 14.80 5.40
CA GLY A 28 -11.54 15.51 6.26
C GLY A 28 -10.74 14.59 7.19
N PHE A 29 -10.39 13.38 6.75
CA PHE A 29 -9.68 12.39 7.56
C PHE A 29 -8.37 12.96 8.14
N LYS A 30 -8.15 12.76 9.44
CA LYS A 30 -6.95 13.25 10.18
C LYS A 30 -6.13 12.13 10.82
N GLY A 31 -6.49 10.87 10.59
CA GLY A 31 -5.76 9.73 11.14
C GLY A 31 -4.46 9.43 10.40
N GLY A 32 -3.66 8.52 10.96
CA GLY A 32 -2.44 8.05 10.33
C GLY A 32 -2.70 7.17 9.10
N LEU A 33 -1.79 7.26 8.13
CA LEU A 33 -1.74 6.40 6.95
C LEU A 33 -0.51 5.49 7.06
N ALA A 34 -0.74 4.18 7.18
CA ALA A 34 0.32 3.18 7.29
C ALA A 34 0.34 2.30 6.04
N MET A 35 1.50 2.25 5.36
CA MET A 35 1.73 1.32 4.24
C MET A 35 1.86 -0.11 4.79
N GLU A 36 1.21 -1.06 4.13
CA GLU A 36 1.24 -2.48 4.46
C GLU A 36 1.46 -3.31 3.19
N SER A 37 2.55 -4.09 3.17
CA SER A 37 2.90 -5.04 2.11
C SER A 37 3.42 -6.32 2.75
N PHE A 38 3.22 -7.47 2.10
CA PHE A 38 3.58 -8.80 2.64
C PHE A 38 4.85 -9.37 1.99
N ILE A 39 5.77 -8.50 1.59
CA ILE A 39 7.09 -8.91 1.10
C ILE A 39 7.91 -9.54 2.24
N ASN A 40 8.57 -10.67 1.96
CA ASN A 40 9.46 -11.38 2.89
C ASN A 40 8.83 -11.79 4.24
N MET A 41 7.57 -12.23 4.24
CA MET A 41 6.92 -12.74 5.45
C MET A 41 7.52 -14.08 5.91
N PRO A 42 7.67 -14.32 7.23
CA PRO A 42 7.99 -15.65 7.76
C PRO A 42 6.98 -16.70 7.27
N PRO A 43 7.39 -17.94 6.98
CA PRO A 43 6.52 -18.97 6.40
C PRO A 43 5.22 -19.21 7.18
N GLU A 44 5.27 -19.20 8.51
CA GLU A 44 4.11 -19.42 9.37
C GLU A 44 3.07 -18.31 9.21
N ILE A 45 3.54 -17.07 9.08
CA ILE A 45 2.66 -15.91 8.86
C ILE A 45 2.17 -15.88 7.41
N GLY A 46 3.03 -16.21 6.45
CA GLY A 46 2.65 -16.34 5.04
C GLY A 46 1.53 -17.36 4.85
N PHE A 47 1.59 -18.51 5.52
CA PHE A 47 0.52 -19.50 5.52
C PHE A 47 -0.78 -18.95 6.14
N GLY A 48 -0.68 -18.28 7.30
CA GLY A 48 -1.83 -17.68 7.97
C GLY A 48 -2.50 -16.56 7.18
N LEU A 49 -1.75 -15.87 6.31
CA LEU A 49 -2.24 -14.77 5.46
C LEU A 49 -2.47 -15.18 4.00
N ALA A 50 -2.40 -16.47 3.69
CA ALA A 50 -2.59 -17.02 2.35
C ALA A 50 -1.66 -16.42 1.26
N VAL A 51 -0.40 -16.17 1.60
CA VAL A 51 0.63 -15.69 0.67
C VAL A 51 1.25 -16.87 -0.06
N TRP A 52 0.68 -17.21 -1.21
CA TRP A 52 1.08 -18.39 -2.01
C TRP A 52 2.07 -18.10 -3.13
N ARG A 53 2.39 -16.83 -3.35
CA ARG A 53 3.34 -16.36 -4.37
C ARG A 53 4.14 -15.17 -3.84
N PRO A 54 5.29 -14.87 -4.43
CA PRO A 54 5.91 -13.55 -4.27
C PRO A 54 4.90 -12.45 -4.68
N VAL A 55 4.75 -11.44 -3.81
CA VAL A 55 3.85 -10.30 -4.05
C VAL A 55 4.58 -9.06 -4.57
N ALA A 56 5.90 -9.03 -4.44
CA ALA A 56 6.80 -8.03 -5.02
C ALA A 56 8.16 -8.70 -5.32
N GLU A 57 9.00 -8.08 -6.14
CA GLU A 57 10.33 -8.63 -6.47
C GLU A 57 11.28 -8.56 -5.27
N SER A 58 11.20 -7.47 -4.49
CA SER A 58 12.05 -7.26 -3.32
C SER A 58 11.49 -6.23 -2.34
N HIS A 59 12.03 -6.22 -1.11
CA HIS A 59 11.75 -5.16 -0.13
C HIS A 59 12.15 -3.77 -0.68
N ASP A 60 13.28 -3.69 -1.38
CA ASP A 60 13.78 -2.43 -1.93
C ASP A 60 12.85 -1.87 -3.00
N GLU A 61 12.22 -2.73 -3.80
CA GLU A 61 11.17 -2.32 -4.74
C GLU A 61 9.98 -1.69 -4.01
N VAL A 62 9.44 -2.36 -2.98
CA VAL A 62 8.31 -1.85 -2.19
C VAL A 62 8.64 -0.48 -1.59
N MET A 63 9.84 -0.31 -1.05
CA MET A 63 10.26 0.93 -0.41
C MET A 63 10.59 2.04 -1.41
N SER A 64 11.19 1.72 -2.56
CA SER A 64 11.61 2.71 -3.56
C SER A 64 10.49 3.15 -4.50
N LYS A 65 9.47 2.31 -4.74
CA LYS A 65 8.32 2.63 -5.59
C LYS A 65 7.04 2.90 -4.79
N GLY A 66 6.67 1.97 -3.91
CA GLY A 66 5.39 1.98 -3.21
C GLY A 66 5.24 3.12 -2.21
N LEU A 67 6.24 3.34 -1.35
CA LEU A 67 6.19 4.41 -0.36
C LEU A 67 6.14 5.81 -1.01
N PRO A 68 6.99 6.14 -2.03
CA PRO A 68 6.86 7.40 -2.75
C PRO A 68 5.51 7.56 -3.46
N PHE A 69 4.98 6.51 -4.09
CA PHE A 69 3.65 6.53 -4.71
C PHE A 69 2.56 6.97 -3.71
N LEU A 70 2.47 6.30 -2.55
CA LEU A 70 1.48 6.62 -1.51
C LEU A 70 1.68 8.03 -0.91
N ARG A 71 2.93 8.45 -0.70
CA ARG A 71 3.24 9.82 -0.21
C ARG A 71 2.87 10.89 -1.23
N ASN A 72 3.07 10.64 -2.52
CA ASN A 72 2.73 11.57 -3.58
C ASN A 72 1.22 11.70 -3.75
N LYS A 73 0.46 10.59 -3.66
CA LYS A 73 -1.00 10.63 -3.58
C LYS A 73 -1.48 11.43 -2.35
N ALA A 74 -0.88 11.23 -1.19
CA ALA A 74 -1.23 11.99 0.01
C ALA A 74 -1.05 13.50 -0.18
N LYS A 75 0.06 13.93 -0.80
CA LYS A 75 0.30 15.34 -1.14
C LYS A 75 -0.70 15.86 -2.19
N GLN A 76 -0.96 15.09 -3.24
CA GLN A 76 -1.90 15.44 -4.31
C GLN A 76 -3.29 15.78 -3.75
N TYR A 77 -3.74 14.99 -2.76
CA TYR A 77 -5.04 15.16 -2.11
C TYR A 77 -5.00 15.97 -0.80
N ARG A 78 -3.86 16.62 -0.50
CA ARG A 78 -3.68 17.51 0.67
C ARG A 78 -3.97 16.84 2.02
N LEU A 79 -3.59 15.57 2.15
CA LEU A 79 -3.69 14.80 3.40
C LEU A 79 -2.41 14.89 4.26
N ILE A 80 -1.30 15.35 3.66
CA ILE A 80 -0.04 15.70 4.34
C ILE A 80 0.55 16.98 3.76
#